data_AF-A0A2W1K522-F1
#
_entry.id   AF-A0A2W1K522-F1
#
_cell.length_a   1.000
_cell.length_b   1.000
_cell.length_c   1.000
_cell.angle_alpha   90.00
_cell.angle_beta   90.00
_cell.angle_gamma   90.00
#
_symmetry.space_group_name_H-M   'P 1'
#
loop_
_entity.id
_entity.type
_entity.pdbx_description
1 polymer ?
#
loop_
_entity_poly.entity_id
_entity_poly.type
_entity_poly.pdbx_seq_one_letter_code
_entity_poly.pdbx_strand_id
1 'polypeptide(L)'
;MKPFYLLGLLGLLLPLAIQPAEAKSCSPYRINYEGAITQGIIRRPSLVSNANQSWRLFHVAMDRNDRMEAASRAAQYLVIVSERNGTAQAHRARQLVESEFTRRYDQPVEVAMPIFEIILANSEVDCETNLARRIR
;
A
#
# COMPACT_ATOMS: atom_id res chain seq x y z
N MET A 1 -23.57 -57.24 -28.94
CA MET A 1 -22.35 -56.83 -28.22
C MET A 1 -22.42 -55.31 -27.97
N LYS A 2 -22.34 -54.86 -26.70
CA LYS A 2 -22.08 -53.46 -26.26
C LYS A 2 -20.55 -53.24 -26.24
N PRO A 3 -19.95 -52.02 -26.40
CA PRO A 3 -20.16 -50.80 -25.57
C PRO A 3 -20.26 -49.46 -26.38
N PHE A 4 -21.03 -48.45 -25.95
CA PHE A 4 -20.68 -47.29 -25.09
C PHE A 4 -19.42 -46.49 -25.48
N TYR A 5 -19.58 -45.24 -25.95
CA TYR A 5 -18.75 -44.05 -25.64
C TYR A 5 -19.61 -42.78 -25.90
N LEU A 6 -20.32 -42.25 -24.91
CA LEU A 6 -19.89 -41.11 -24.07
C LEU A 6 -19.18 -39.99 -24.88
N LEU A 7 -19.98 -39.08 -25.43
CA LEU A 7 -19.54 -37.71 -25.75
C LEU A 7 -19.20 -37.01 -24.44
N GLY A 8 -17.94 -37.14 -24.04
CA GLY A 8 -17.37 -36.48 -22.87
C GLY A 8 -17.36 -34.96 -23.07
N LEU A 9 -17.88 -34.26 -22.07
CA LEU A 9 -17.78 -32.82 -21.90
C LEU A 9 -16.36 -32.33 -22.22
N LEU A 10 -16.28 -31.36 -23.13
CA LEU A 10 -15.10 -30.53 -23.31
C LEU A 10 -14.93 -29.68 -22.04
N GLY A 11 -14.23 -30.24 -21.06
CA GLY A 11 -13.77 -29.51 -19.88
C GLY A 11 -12.78 -28.45 -20.31
N LEU A 12 -13.27 -27.21 -20.43
CA LEU A 12 -12.45 -26.00 -20.52
C LEU A 12 -11.57 -25.93 -19.27
N LEU A 13 -10.36 -26.46 -19.36
CA LEU A 13 -9.27 -26.15 -18.45
C LEU A 13 -8.89 -24.69 -18.70
N LEU A 14 -9.60 -23.76 -18.05
CA LEU A 14 -9.08 -22.43 -17.80
C LEU A 14 -7.83 -22.62 -16.93
N PRO A 15 -6.63 -22.23 -17.39
CA PRO A 15 -5.54 -22.06 -16.46
C PRO A 15 -5.98 -20.95 -15.51
N LEU A 16 -6.24 -21.31 -14.25
CA LEU A 16 -6.17 -20.38 -13.13
C LEU A 16 -4.76 -19.79 -13.19
N ALA A 17 -4.63 -18.65 -13.87
CA ALA A 17 -3.46 -17.80 -13.76
C ALA A 17 -3.42 -17.38 -12.29
N ILE A 18 -2.71 -18.18 -11.50
CA ILE A 18 -2.20 -17.77 -10.19
C ILE A 18 -1.36 -16.55 -10.53
N GLN A 19 -1.96 -15.36 -10.35
CA GLN A 19 -1.20 -14.13 -10.49
C GLN A 19 -0.03 -14.26 -9.52
N PRO A 20 1.22 -14.11 -9.98
CA PRO A 20 2.35 -14.14 -9.06
C PRO A 20 2.04 -13.11 -7.99
N ALA A 21 2.06 -13.52 -6.72
CA ALA A 21 2.02 -12.59 -5.61
C ALA A 21 3.10 -11.55 -5.91
N GLU A 22 2.69 -10.30 -6.24
CA GLU A 22 3.61 -9.23 -6.59
C GLU A 22 4.70 -9.25 -5.51
N ALA A 23 5.95 -9.45 -5.93
CA ALA A 23 7.07 -9.47 -5.02
C ALA A 23 6.95 -8.22 -4.14
N LYS A 24 6.69 -8.40 -2.84
CA LYS A 24 6.48 -7.29 -1.91
C LYS A 24 7.64 -6.34 -2.12
N SER A 25 7.36 -5.14 -2.63
CA SER A 25 8.44 -4.21 -2.89
C SER A 25 9.13 -3.88 -1.57
N CYS A 26 10.45 -3.74 -1.63
CA CYS A 26 11.27 -3.41 -0.47
C CYS A 26 11.32 -1.90 -0.23
N SER A 27 10.29 -1.16 -0.67
CA SER A 27 10.33 0.28 -0.51
C SER A 27 10.28 0.64 0.98
N PRO A 28 11.03 1.66 1.43
CA PRO A 28 10.94 2.13 2.82
C PRO A 28 9.51 2.49 3.20
N TYR A 29 8.72 3.01 2.25
CA TYR A 29 7.30 3.29 2.43
C TYR A 29 6.49 2.02 2.73
N ARG A 30 6.69 0.94 1.95
CA ARG A 30 6.03 -0.35 2.19
C ARG A 30 6.40 -0.90 3.56
N ILE A 31 7.68 -0.89 3.91
CA ILE A 31 8.16 -1.45 5.18
C ILE A 31 7.59 -0.68 6.38
N ASN A 32 7.63 0.65 6.35
CA ASN A 32 7.06 1.47 7.41
C ASN A 32 5.54 1.28 7.51
N TYR A 33 4.86 1.22 6.37
CA TYR A 33 3.41 1.00 6.31
C TYR A 33 3.00 -0.35 6.90
N GLU A 34 3.66 -1.44 6.49
CA GLU A 34 3.37 -2.78 7.01
C GLU A 34 3.78 -2.91 8.50
N GLY A 35 4.87 -2.25 8.90
CA GLY A 35 5.28 -2.13 10.30
C GLY A 35 4.21 -1.43 11.14
N ALA A 36 3.66 -0.31 10.66
CA ALA A 36 2.61 0.44 11.35
C ALA A 36 1.33 -0.39 11.54
N ILE A 37 0.97 -1.18 10.53
CA ILE A 37 -0.17 -2.11 10.60
C ILE A 37 0.09 -3.19 11.64
N THR A 38 1.28 -3.78 11.63
CA THR A 38 1.67 -4.85 12.56
C THR A 38 1.72 -4.35 14.02
N GLN A 39 2.16 -3.12 14.23
CA GLN A 39 2.23 -2.47 15.54
C GLN A 39 0.87 -1.92 16.01
N GLY A 40 -0.18 -1.97 15.18
CA GLY A 40 -1.51 -1.47 15.52
C GLY A 40 -1.63 0.06 15.52
N ILE A 41 -0.63 0.78 14.98
CA ILE A 41 -0.67 2.25 14.83
C ILE A 41 -1.78 2.64 13.86
N ILE A 42 -1.92 1.87 12.77
CA ILE A 42 -3.02 2.02 11.81
C ILE A 42 -3.71 0.68 11.57
N ARG A 43 -5.01 0.74 11.28
CA ARG A 43 -5.72 -0.41 10.73
C ARG A 43 -5.46 -0.46 9.23
N ARG A 44 -5.25 -1.66 8.66
CA ARG A 44 -5.11 -1.82 7.22
C ARG A 44 -6.36 -1.26 6.51
N PRO A 45 -6.23 -0.21 5.67
CA PRO A 45 -7.32 0.27 4.84
C PRO A 45 -7.68 -0.76 3.77
N SER A 46 -8.89 -0.68 3.24
CA SER A 46 -9.34 -1.58 2.16
C SER A 46 -8.40 -1.50 0.95
N LEU A 47 -8.26 -2.62 0.23
CA LEU A 47 -7.41 -2.67 -0.96
C LEU A 47 -7.93 -1.70 -2.05
N VAL A 48 -6.99 -1.16 -2.82
CA VAL A 48 -7.24 -0.25 -3.94
C VAL A 48 -6.42 -0.74 -5.14
N SER A 49 -6.90 -0.47 -6.35
CA SER A 49 -6.25 -0.93 -7.59
C SER A 49 -5.08 -0.05 -8.04
N ASN A 50 -5.01 1.21 -7.56
CA ASN A 50 -3.97 2.16 -7.93
C ASN A 50 -3.87 3.36 -6.95
N ALA A 51 -2.82 4.14 -7.14
CA ALA A 51 -2.54 5.34 -6.34
C ALA A 51 -3.67 6.38 -6.42
N ASN A 52 -4.23 6.63 -7.60
CA ASN A 52 -5.30 7.63 -7.78
C ASN A 52 -6.55 7.27 -6.98
N GLN A 53 -6.90 5.99 -6.88
CA GLN A 53 -7.99 5.54 -6.03
C GLN A 53 -7.70 5.80 -4.55
N SER A 54 -6.48 5.53 -4.09
CA SER A 54 -6.05 5.84 -2.72
C SER A 54 -6.11 7.36 -2.43
N TRP A 55 -5.63 8.17 -3.38
CA TRP A 55 -5.67 9.64 -3.29
C TRP A 55 -7.10 10.18 -3.19
N ARG A 56 -8.02 9.64 -3.99
CA ARG A 56 -9.43 10.03 -3.88
C ARG A 56 -10.03 9.65 -2.52
N LEU A 57 -9.73 8.46 -2.00
CA LEU A 57 -10.22 8.02 -0.69
C LEU A 57 -9.61 8.84 0.46
N PHE A 58 -8.37 9.29 0.31
CA PHE A 58 -7.75 10.25 1.20
C PHE A 58 -8.57 11.55 1.32
N HIS A 59 -8.92 12.16 0.19
CA HIS A 59 -9.78 13.36 0.17
C HIS A 59 -11.17 13.09 0.77
N VAL A 60 -11.80 11.96 0.42
CA VAL A 60 -13.10 11.57 1.01
C VAL A 60 -13.03 11.44 2.53
N ALA A 61 -11.94 10.88 3.07
CA ALA A 61 -11.75 10.79 4.51
C ALA A 61 -11.53 12.17 5.15
N MET A 62 -10.79 13.06 4.49
CA MET A 62 -10.62 14.45 4.92
C MET A 62 -11.94 15.23 4.95
N ASP A 63 -12.78 15.06 3.93
CA ASP A 63 -14.10 15.69 3.85
C ASP A 63 -15.01 15.20 4.99
N ARG A 64 -14.89 13.92 5.37
CA ARG A 64 -15.58 13.34 6.53
C ARG A 64 -14.98 13.70 7.88
N ASN A 65 -13.89 14.48 7.88
CA ASN A 65 -13.10 14.80 9.07
C ASN A 65 -12.55 13.56 9.80
N ASP A 66 -12.41 12.42 9.09
CA ASP A 66 -11.82 11.20 9.62
C ASP A 66 -10.30 11.25 9.40
N ARG A 67 -9.62 11.82 10.38
CA ARG A 67 -8.19 12.08 10.34
C ARG A 67 -7.35 10.81 10.23
N MET A 68 -7.75 9.73 10.91
CA MET A 68 -6.99 8.48 10.93
C MET A 68 -7.16 7.70 9.64
N GLU A 69 -8.37 7.64 9.09
CA GLU A 69 -8.59 7.06 7.76
C GLU A 69 -7.86 7.87 6.69
N ALA A 70 -7.89 9.22 6.76
CA ALA A 70 -7.15 10.06 5.83
C ALA A 70 -5.64 9.75 5.88
N ALA A 71 -5.02 9.74 7.06
CA ALA A 71 -3.61 9.41 7.20
C ALA A 71 -3.29 8.00 6.65
N SER A 72 -4.14 7.01 6.94
CA SER A 72 -3.97 5.63 6.45
C SER A 72 -4.07 5.53 4.92
N ARG A 73 -4.98 6.27 4.29
CA ARG A 73 -5.14 6.34 2.83
C ARG A 73 -4.02 7.11 2.14
N ALA A 74 -3.50 8.15 2.79
CA ALA A 74 -2.29 8.80 2.36
C ALA A 74 -1.10 7.84 2.40
N ALA A 75 -0.99 6.99 3.43
CA ALA A 75 0.07 5.99 3.54
C ALA A 75 0.01 5.00 2.37
N GLN A 76 -1.17 4.46 2.14
CA GLN A 76 -1.45 3.54 1.03
C GLN A 76 -1.12 4.20 -0.33
N TYR A 77 -1.40 5.50 -0.50
CA TYR A 77 -1.03 6.25 -1.69
C TYR A 77 0.48 6.31 -1.90
N LEU A 78 1.24 6.74 -0.88
CA LEU A 78 2.70 6.89 -0.98
C LEU A 78 3.41 5.56 -1.18
N VAL A 79 2.90 4.49 -0.56
CA VAL A 79 3.35 3.13 -0.84
C VAL A 79 3.19 2.85 -2.33
N ILE A 80 1.99 2.92 -2.90
CA ILE A 80 1.78 2.59 -4.32
C ILE A 80 2.63 3.47 -5.25
N VAL A 81 2.79 4.76 -4.94
CA VAL A 81 3.68 5.65 -5.71
C VAL A 81 5.13 5.18 -5.63
N SER A 82 5.61 4.78 -4.45
CA SER A 82 6.98 4.30 -4.28
C SER A 82 7.26 3.02 -5.07
N GLU A 83 6.28 2.12 -5.15
CA GLU A 83 6.44 0.83 -5.84
C GLU A 83 6.42 0.98 -7.36
N ARG A 84 5.62 1.92 -7.86
CA ARG A 84 5.47 2.13 -9.31
C ARG A 84 6.47 3.13 -9.88
N ASN A 85 6.82 4.16 -9.11
CA ASN A 85 7.56 5.32 -9.60
C ASN A 85 8.87 5.55 -8.84
N GLY A 86 9.15 4.77 -7.80
CA GLY A 86 10.36 4.88 -6.98
C GLY A 86 10.23 5.83 -5.78
N THR A 87 11.13 5.63 -4.81
CA THR A 87 11.15 6.35 -3.52
C THR A 87 11.28 7.87 -3.68
N ALA A 88 12.05 8.35 -4.67
CA ALA A 88 12.21 9.78 -4.93
C ALA A 88 10.86 10.45 -5.30
N GLN A 89 10.02 9.76 -6.06
CA GLN A 89 8.73 10.31 -6.50
C GLN A 89 7.71 10.22 -5.37
N ALA A 90 7.76 9.16 -4.57
CA ALA A 90 6.97 9.07 -3.34
C ALA A 90 7.34 10.16 -2.34
N HIS A 91 8.62 10.54 -2.23
CA HIS A 91 9.04 11.64 -1.36
C HIS A 91 8.48 13.00 -1.82
N ARG A 92 8.45 13.28 -3.13
CA ARG A 92 7.78 14.48 -3.66
C ARG A 92 6.28 14.42 -3.40
N ALA A 93 5.66 13.26 -3.61
CA ALA A 93 4.24 13.06 -3.34
C ALA A 93 3.89 13.24 -1.85
N ARG A 94 4.80 12.88 -0.93
CA ARG A 94 4.65 13.13 0.51
C ARG A 94 4.50 14.62 0.80
N GLN A 95 5.27 15.49 0.15
CA GLN A 95 5.15 16.93 0.35
C GLN A 95 3.76 17.46 -0.03
N LEU A 96 3.15 16.88 -1.08
CA LEU A 96 1.76 17.20 -1.45
C LEU A 96 0.77 16.73 -0.38
N VAL A 97 0.90 15.48 0.09
CA VAL A 97 0.09 14.94 1.19
C VAL A 97 0.17 15.85 2.43
N GLU A 98 1.38 16.22 2.85
CA GLU A 98 1.61 17.05 4.04
C GLU A 98 0.96 18.43 3.90
N SER A 99 1.09 19.05 2.73
CA SER A 99 0.47 20.35 2.43
C SER A 99 -1.06 20.27 2.53
N GLU A 100 -1.66 19.25 1.90
CA GLU A 100 -3.12 19.04 1.93
C GLU A 100 -3.64 18.81 3.36
N PHE A 101 -2.94 17.99 4.14
CA PHE A 101 -3.33 17.64 5.49
C PHE A 101 -3.18 18.81 6.46
N THR A 102 -2.06 19.53 6.38
CA THR A 102 -1.81 20.72 7.21
C THR A 102 -2.82 21.81 6.88
N ARG A 103 -3.14 22.03 5.59
CA ARG A 103 -4.19 22.95 5.18
C ARG A 103 -5.56 22.59 5.78
N ARG A 104 -5.87 21.30 5.92
CA ARG A 104 -7.17 20.82 6.41
C ARG A 104 -7.29 20.75 7.94
N TYR A 105 -6.20 20.44 8.63
CA TYR A 105 -6.19 20.11 10.07
C TYR A 105 -5.28 20.98 10.92
N ASP A 106 -4.53 21.90 10.31
CA ASP A 106 -3.50 22.74 10.96
C ASP A 106 -2.42 21.93 11.70
N GLN A 107 -2.24 20.67 11.28
CA GLN A 107 -1.27 19.73 11.83
C GLN A 107 -0.74 18.84 10.71
N PRO A 108 0.54 18.45 10.76
CA PRO A 108 1.11 17.58 9.74
C PRO A 108 0.59 16.16 9.89
N VAL A 109 0.75 15.34 8.85
CA VAL A 109 0.20 13.99 8.80
C VAL A 109 0.91 13.07 9.79
N GLU A 110 2.19 13.30 10.01
CA GLU A 110 3.02 12.61 11.01
C GLU A 110 2.41 12.63 12.43
N VAL A 111 1.62 13.64 12.81
CA VAL A 111 0.91 13.64 14.10
C VAL A 111 -0.20 12.58 14.13
N ALA A 112 -0.90 12.38 13.02
CA ALA A 112 -1.90 11.32 12.90
C ALA A 112 -1.27 9.96 12.65
N MET A 113 -0.09 9.95 12.02
CA MET A 113 0.58 8.74 11.60
C MET A 113 2.10 8.94 11.60
N PRO A 114 2.75 8.66 12.74
CA PRO A 114 4.18 8.92 12.96
C PRO A 114 5.12 8.19 11.99
N ILE A 115 4.63 7.18 11.26
CA ILE A 115 5.42 6.42 10.29
C ILE A 115 5.81 7.19 9.01
N PHE A 116 5.32 8.41 8.86
CA PHE A 116 5.71 9.34 7.80
C PHE A 116 6.96 10.17 8.08
N GLU A 117 7.68 9.82 9.16
CA GLU A 117 9.05 10.28 9.38
C GLU A 117 9.88 10.25 8.09
N ILE A 118 10.74 11.25 7.94
CA ILE A 118 11.44 11.58 6.70
C ILE A 118 12.20 10.36 6.15
N ILE A 119 11.60 9.70 5.15
CA ILE A 119 12.28 8.70 4.34
C ILE A 119 13.21 9.44 3.38
N LEU A 120 14.52 9.36 3.66
CA LEU A 120 15.56 9.96 2.81
C LEU A 120 15.53 9.32 1.41
N ALA A 121 15.76 10.14 0.38
CA ALA A 121 15.60 9.79 -1.04
C ALA A 121 16.41 8.55 -1.49
N ASN A 122 17.47 8.20 -0.76
CA ASN A 122 18.40 7.10 -1.06
C ASN A 122 18.41 6.02 0.02
N SER A 123 17.32 5.85 0.78
CA SER A 123 17.20 4.70 1.68
C SER A 123 16.97 3.43 0.86
N GLU A 124 18.05 2.83 0.37
CA GLU A 124 18.03 1.45 -0.08
C GLU A 124 17.75 0.58 1.14
N VAL A 125 16.55 0.00 1.20
CA VAL A 125 16.23 -0.96 2.25
C VAL A 125 16.38 -2.35 1.66
N ASP A 126 17.44 -3.03 2.07
CA ASP A 126 17.62 -4.44 1.81
C ASP A 126 16.54 -5.24 2.56
N CYS A 127 15.73 -5.97 1.80
CA CYS A 127 14.59 -6.75 2.26
C CYS A 127 14.99 -7.98 3.06
N GLU A 128 16.14 -8.59 2.77
CA GLU A 128 16.53 -9.85 3.41
C GLU A 128 16.97 -9.61 4.86
N THR A 129 17.65 -8.48 5.10
CA THR A 129 18.25 -8.19 6.41
C THR A 129 17.26 -7.59 7.42
N ASN A 130 16.25 -6.82 6.98
CA ASN A 130 15.37 -6.07 7.90
C ASN A 130 14.16 -6.86 8.41
N LEU A 131 13.64 -7.83 7.65
CA LEU A 131 12.57 -8.70 8.14
C LEU A 131 13.10 -9.64 9.24
N ALA A 132 14.33 -10.11 9.11
CA ALA A 132 14.98 -11.01 10.06
C ALA A 132 15.40 -10.33 11.38
N ARG A 133 15.66 -9.01 11.38
CA ARG A 133 16.15 -8.29 12.56
C ARG A 133 15.04 -7.80 13.51
N ARG A 134 13.79 -7.68 13.05
CA ARG A 134 12.65 -7.20 13.87
C ARG A 134 11.70 -8.29 14.39
N ILE A 135 11.94 -9.56 14.05
CA ILE A 135 11.18 -10.74 14.55
C ILE A 135 11.94 -11.44 15.72
N ARG A 136 12.98 -10.82 16.28
CA ARG A 136 13.62 -11.26 17.54
C ARG A 136 13.26 -10.35 18.69
#